data_AF-A0A7X9NFR3-F1
#
_entry.id   AF-A0A7X9NFR3-F1
#
_cell.length_a   1.000
_cell.length_b   1.000
_cell.length_c   1.000
_cell.angle_alpha   90.00
_cell.angle_beta   90.00
_cell.angle_gamma   90.00
#
_symmetry.space_group_name_H-M   'P 1'
#
loop_
_entity.id
_entity.type
_entity.pdbx_description
1 polymer ?
#
loop_
_entity_poly.entity_id
_entity_poly.type
_entity_poly.pdbx_seq_one_letter_code
_entity_poly.pdbx_strand_id
1 'polypeptide(L)'
;MNRHEQRVIALETIYQNLLLKKDIRKALFECTHGQNEIDPFLYTLTIDLMDKKTAYRKDIESRLRDDWAFDRLSLLEQTILLMAYQEFYVIQTPKAVVIDEAINLAKAYCDDSSYKLINGILDQL
;
A
#
# COMPACT_ATOMS: atom_id res chain seq x y z
N MET A 1 4.19 -17.90 4.02
CA MET A 1 4.03 -16.95 2.91
C MET A 1 5.32 -16.18 2.70
N ASN A 2 5.73 -15.97 1.45
CA ASN A 2 6.86 -15.08 1.15
C ASN A 2 6.45 -13.60 1.26
N ARG A 3 7.41 -12.66 1.16
CA ARG A 3 7.13 -11.21 1.29
C ARG A 3 6.21 -10.69 0.19
N HIS A 4 6.34 -11.17 -1.04
CA HIS A 4 5.49 -10.76 -2.15
C HIS A 4 4.02 -11.17 -1.92
N GLU A 5 3.78 -12.42 -1.51
CA GLU A 5 2.46 -12.92 -1.14
C GLU A 5 1.85 -12.09 0.01
N GLN A 6 2.65 -11.73 1.02
CA GLN A 6 2.17 -10.86 2.10
C GLN A 6 1.78 -9.46 1.60
N ARG A 7 2.50 -8.88 0.63
CA ARG A 7 2.10 -7.60 0.02
C ARG A 7 0.80 -7.71 -0.77
N VAL A 8 0.60 -8.80 -1.51
CA VAL A 8 -0.66 -9.04 -2.22
C VAL A 8 -1.83 -9.10 -1.24
N ILE A 9 -1.70 -9.88 -0.15
CA ILE A 9 -2.74 -9.93 0.89
C ILE A 9 -2.98 -8.55 1.51
N ALA A 10 -1.91 -7.78 1.77
CA ALA A 10 -2.05 -6.43 2.32
C ALA A 10 -2.79 -5.48 1.37
N LEU A 11 -2.48 -5.52 0.07
CA LEU A 11 -3.16 -4.75 -0.97
C LEU A 11 -4.65 -5.05 -0.99
N GLU A 12 -5.03 -6.33 -1.07
CA GLU A 12 -6.42 -6.78 -1.08
C GLU A 12 -7.16 -6.37 0.20
N THR A 13 -6.51 -6.55 1.35
CA THR A 13 -7.05 -6.22 2.68
C THR A 13 -7.35 -4.72 2.80
N ILE A 14 -6.39 -3.86 2.46
CA ILE A 14 -6.56 -2.40 2.55
C ILE A 14 -7.57 -1.93 1.50
N TYR A 15 -7.51 -2.45 0.28
CA TYR A 15 -8.46 -2.10 -0.77
C TYR A 15 -9.91 -2.42 -0.37
N GLN A 16 -10.16 -3.60 0.21
CA GLN A 16 -11.47 -3.96 0.75
C GLN A 16 -11.92 -3.01 1.86
N ASN A 17 -11.03 -2.62 2.77
CA ASN A 17 -11.35 -1.64 3.80
C ASN A 17 -11.73 -0.28 3.19
N LEU A 18 -10.95 0.23 2.24
CA LEU A 18 -11.19 1.53 1.64
C LEU A 18 -12.46 1.56 0.79
N LEU A 19 -12.71 0.50 0.01
CA LEU A 19 -13.85 0.39 -0.88
C LEU A 19 -15.16 0.12 -0.12
N LEU A 20 -15.14 -0.84 0.81
CA LEU A 20 -16.35 -1.35 1.46
C LEU A 20 -16.56 -0.80 2.88
N LYS A 21 -15.62 0.01 3.39
CA LYS A 21 -15.58 0.48 4.79
C LYS A 21 -15.62 -0.68 5.80
N LYS A 22 -15.12 -1.84 5.38
CA LYS A 22 -15.07 -3.05 6.19
C LYS A 22 -14.03 -2.91 7.29
N ASP A 23 -14.29 -3.45 8.47
CA ASP A 23 -13.28 -3.51 9.53
C ASP A 23 -11.99 -4.18 9.02
N ILE A 24 -10.85 -3.54 9.25
CA ILE A 24 -9.56 -3.96 8.69
C ILE A 24 -9.12 -5.33 9.21
N ARG A 25 -9.44 -5.67 10.48
CA ARG A 25 -9.09 -6.96 11.07
C ARG A 25 -9.95 -8.07 10.47
N LYS A 26 -11.24 -7.81 10.25
CA LYS A 26 -12.13 -8.73 9.52
C LYS A 26 -11.68 -8.94 8.07
N ALA A 27 -11.32 -7.87 7.36
CA ALA A 27 -10.80 -7.97 6.00
C ALA A 27 -9.52 -8.83 5.95
N LEU A 28 -8.59 -8.58 6.89
CA LEU A 28 -7.36 -9.36 6.99
C LEU A 28 -7.62 -10.84 7.27
N PHE A 29 -8.47 -11.14 8.25
CA PHE A 29 -8.84 -12.51 8.60
C PHE A 29 -9.42 -13.28 7.41
N GLU A 30 -10.23 -12.63 6.59
CA GLU A 30 -10.79 -13.25 5.38
C GLU A 30 -9.73 -13.45 4.29
N CYS A 31 -8.86 -12.47 4.05
CA CYS A 31 -7.79 -12.58 3.06
C CYS A 31 -6.74 -13.64 3.47
N THR A 32 -6.53 -13.85 4.77
CA THR A 32 -5.69 -14.94 5.29
C THR A 32 -6.45 -16.27 5.44
N HIS A 33 -7.65 -16.40 4.86
CA HIS A 33 -8.45 -17.63 4.87
C HIS A 33 -8.74 -18.16 6.28
N GLY A 34 -8.95 -17.26 7.23
CA GLY A 34 -9.29 -17.56 8.62
C GLY A 34 -8.11 -17.90 9.53
N GLN A 35 -6.88 -17.60 9.09
CA GLN A 35 -5.68 -17.76 9.94
C GLN A 35 -5.58 -16.65 10.98
N ASN A 36 -5.38 -17.03 12.25
CA ASN A 36 -5.21 -16.11 13.37
C ASN A 36 -3.75 -15.72 13.63
N GLU A 37 -2.79 -16.54 13.20
CA GLU A 37 -1.37 -16.20 13.28
C GLU A 37 -1.01 -15.29 12.10
N ILE A 38 -0.70 -14.03 12.41
CA ILE A 38 -0.37 -13.02 11.41
C ILE A 38 1.12 -12.71 11.51
N ASP A 39 1.84 -12.79 10.39
CA ASP A 39 3.24 -12.38 10.29
C ASP A 39 3.39 -10.90 10.70
N PRO A 40 4.40 -10.54 11.51
CA PRO A 40 4.62 -9.15 11.93
C PRO A 40 4.69 -8.17 10.76
N PHE A 41 5.29 -8.56 9.63
CA PHE A 41 5.33 -7.70 8.44
C PHE A 41 3.96 -7.46 7.86
N LEU A 42 3.16 -8.51 7.69
CA LEU A 42 1.79 -8.38 7.19
C LEU A 42 0.96 -7.51 8.14
N TYR A 43 1.06 -7.75 9.45
CA TYR A 43 0.37 -6.94 10.47
C TYR A 43 0.74 -5.45 10.34
N THR A 44 2.04 -5.13 10.26
CA THR A 44 2.49 -3.74 10.10
C THR A 44 2.03 -3.17 8.76
N LEU A 45 2.10 -3.93 7.68
CA LEU A 45 1.69 -3.46 6.35
C LEU A 45 0.16 -3.34 6.19
N THR A 46 -0.65 -3.81 7.15
CA THR A 46 -2.12 -3.66 7.13
C THR A 46 -2.66 -2.85 8.30
N ILE A 47 -2.58 -3.37 9.53
CA ILE A 47 -3.25 -2.78 10.70
C ILE A 47 -2.57 -1.47 11.09
N ASP A 48 -1.26 -1.51 11.32
CA ASP A 48 -0.50 -0.31 11.72
C ASP A 48 -0.54 0.77 10.65
N LEU A 49 -0.57 0.37 9.37
CA LEU A 49 -0.67 1.28 8.24
C LEU A 49 -1.98 2.05 8.29
N MET A 50 -3.08 1.35 8.51
CA MET A 50 -4.42 1.94 8.49
C MET A 50 -4.65 2.94 9.62
N ASP A 51 -4.04 2.71 10.79
CA ASP A 51 -4.05 3.66 11.91
C ASP A 51 -3.30 4.96 11.60
N LYS A 52 -2.28 4.89 10.74
CA LYS A 52 -1.40 6.02 10.40
C LYS A 52 -1.65 6.61 9.01
N LYS A 53 -2.58 6.05 8.23
CA LYS A 53 -2.79 6.38 6.81
C LYS A 53 -2.95 7.87 6.54
N THR A 54 -3.62 8.61 7.44
CA THR A 54 -3.87 10.05 7.27
C THR A 54 -2.57 10.85 7.31
N ALA A 55 -1.63 10.47 8.18
CA ALA A 55 -0.32 11.10 8.24
C ALA A 55 0.51 10.76 6.99
N TYR A 56 0.53 9.49 6.58
CA TYR A 56 1.26 9.04 5.38
C TYR A 56 0.75 9.71 4.12
N ARG A 57 -0.58 9.79 3.98
CA ARG A 57 -1.21 10.51 2.87
C ARG A 57 -0.76 11.97 2.82
N LYS A 58 -0.78 12.67 3.95
CA LYS A 58 -0.37 14.08 4.02
C LYS A 58 1.11 14.26 3.61
N ASP A 59 1.98 13.37 4.06
CA ASP A 59 3.40 13.41 3.70
C ASP A 59 3.61 13.13 2.21
N ILE A 60 2.89 12.15 1.65
CA ILE A 60 2.91 11.86 0.20
C ILE A 60 2.40 13.08 -0.59
N GLU A 61 1.25 13.65 -0.20
CA GLU A 61 0.66 14.83 -0.82
C GLU A 61 1.63 16.02 -0.86
N SER A 62 2.41 16.23 0.21
CA SER A 62 3.40 17.32 0.27
C SER A 62 4.56 17.17 -0.72
N ARG A 63 4.72 15.99 -1.32
CA ARG A 63 5.76 15.67 -2.30
C ARG A 63 5.20 15.58 -3.72
N LEU A 64 3.87 15.54 -3.87
CA LEU A 64 3.25 15.61 -5.19
C LEU A 64 3.43 17.01 -5.78
N ARG A 65 3.38 17.10 -7.11
CA ARG A 65 3.34 18.40 -7.80
C ARG A 65 2.09 19.18 -7.37
N ASP A 66 2.20 20.50 -7.27
CA ASP A 66 1.12 21.40 -6.82
C ASP A 66 -0.20 21.27 -7.62
N ASP A 67 -0.12 20.80 -8.88
CA ASP A 67 -1.27 20.56 -9.76
C ASP A 67 -1.90 19.16 -9.63
N TRP A 68 -1.38 18.32 -8.73
CA TRP A 68 -1.81 16.94 -8.56
C TRP A 68 -2.37 16.65 -7.17
N ALA A 69 -3.61 16.18 -7.11
CA ALA A 69 -4.26 15.78 -5.87
C ALA A 69 -4.22 14.27 -5.69
N PHE A 70 -3.88 13.80 -4.48
CA PHE A 70 -3.87 12.37 -4.14
C PHE A 70 -5.24 11.71 -4.36
N ASP A 71 -6.35 12.45 -4.17
CA ASP A 71 -7.70 11.95 -4.44
C ASP A 71 -7.99 11.62 -5.91
N ARG A 72 -7.14 12.04 -6.85
CA ARG A 72 -7.27 11.65 -8.26
C ARG A 72 -6.75 10.25 -8.56
N LEU A 73 -6.00 9.66 -7.62
CA LEU A 73 -5.53 8.29 -7.71
C LEU A 73 -6.70 7.34 -7.44
N SER A 74 -6.74 6.23 -8.17
CA SER A 74 -7.62 5.10 -7.84
C SER A 74 -7.30 4.56 -6.45
N LEU A 75 -8.26 3.89 -5.80
CA LEU A 75 -8.05 3.30 -4.48
C LEU A 75 -6.89 2.29 -4.45
N LEU A 76 -6.61 1.59 -5.56
CA LEU A 76 -5.48 0.68 -5.68
C LEU A 76 -4.14 1.44 -5.72
N GLU A 77 -4.05 2.49 -6.53
CA GLU A 77 -2.85 3.34 -6.56
C GLU A 77 -2.58 3.99 -5.20
N GLN A 78 -3.62 4.50 -4.54
CA GLN A 78 -3.50 5.04 -3.17
C GLN A 78 -2.99 3.98 -2.20
N THR A 79 -3.52 2.76 -2.28
CA THR A 79 -3.11 1.64 -1.41
C THR A 79 -1.64 1.28 -1.62
N ILE A 80 -1.20 1.15 -2.87
CA ILE A 80 0.19 0.82 -3.20
C ILE A 80 1.15 1.90 -2.68
N LEU A 81 0.81 3.19 -2.85
CA LEU A 81 1.65 4.28 -2.34
C LEU A 81 1.73 4.29 -0.81
N LEU A 82 0.62 4.06 -0.11
CA LEU A 82 0.61 3.98 1.36
C LEU A 82 1.45 2.80 1.86
N MET A 83 1.33 1.64 1.21
CA MET A 83 2.14 0.46 1.53
C MET A 83 3.62 0.72 1.30
N ALA A 84 3.98 1.30 0.16
CA ALA A 84 5.37 1.65 -0.15
C ALA A 84 5.94 2.65 0.87
N TYR A 85 5.16 3.66 1.27
CA TYR A 85 5.58 4.63 2.28
C TYR A 85 5.85 3.96 3.64
N GLN A 86 4.89 3.18 4.14
CA GLN A 86 5.03 2.40 5.38
C GLN A 86 6.27 1.50 5.32
N GLU A 87 6.44 0.77 4.23
CA GLU A 87 7.51 -0.20 4.10
C GLU A 87 8.89 0.46 4.04
N PHE A 88 9.01 1.59 3.35
CA PHE A 88 10.26 2.33 3.28
C PHE A 88 10.61 3.02 4.60
N TYR A 89 9.68 3.74 5.22
CA TYR A 89 9.98 4.57 6.40
C TYR A 89 9.92 3.82 7.73
N VAL A 90 9.05 2.81 7.85
CA VAL A 90 8.80 2.10 9.11
C VAL A 90 9.49 0.74 9.12
N ILE A 91 9.31 -0.05 8.06
CA ILE A 91 9.91 -1.40 7.97
C ILE A 91 11.38 -1.32 7.53
N GLN A 92 11.80 -0.20 6.92
CA GLN A 92 13.17 0.05 6.44
C GLN A 92 13.63 -0.96 5.37
N THR A 93 12.70 -1.46 4.56
CA THR A 93 13.06 -2.23 3.36
C THR A 93 13.84 -1.31 2.40
N PRO A 94 14.92 -1.80 1.74
CA PRO A 94 15.66 -1.00 0.77
C PRO A 94 14.76 -0.36 -0.29
N LYS A 95 14.95 0.94 -0.55
CA LYS A 95 14.11 1.73 -1.46
C LYS A 95 13.90 1.08 -2.83
N ALA A 96 14.97 0.52 -3.42
CA ALA A 96 14.90 -0.16 -4.71
C ALA A 96 13.91 -1.35 -4.68
N VAL A 97 13.92 -2.15 -3.62
CA VAL A 97 13.00 -3.29 -3.47
C VAL A 97 11.55 -2.80 -3.29
N VAL A 98 11.34 -1.73 -2.52
CA VAL A 98 10.01 -1.15 -2.33
C VAL A 98 9.43 -0.64 -3.66
N ILE A 99 10.25 0.07 -4.45
CA ILE A 99 9.86 0.59 -5.77
C ILE A 99 9.54 -0.56 -6.73
N ASP A 100 10.42 -1.56 -6.83
CA ASP A 100 10.20 -2.72 -7.72
C ASP A 100 8.90 -3.45 -7.38
N GLU A 101 8.63 -3.67 -6.09
CA GLU A 101 7.41 -4.34 -5.65
C GLU A 101 6.16 -3.48 -5.89
N ALA A 102 6.22 -2.18 -5.64
CA ALA A 102 5.12 -1.28 -5.94
C ALA A 102 4.80 -1.23 -7.45
N ILE A 103 5.81 -1.24 -8.31
CA ILE A 103 5.65 -1.33 -9.77
C ILE A 103 5.01 -2.67 -10.16
N ASN A 104 5.46 -3.78 -9.58
CA ASN A 104 4.91 -5.10 -9.87
C ASN A 104 3.43 -5.18 -9.48
N LEU A 105 3.05 -4.66 -8.32
CA LEU A 105 1.64 -4.57 -7.90
C LEU A 105 0.85 -3.65 -8.85
N ALA A 106 1.39 -2.50 -9.22
CA ALA A 106 0.70 -1.56 -10.12
C ALA A 106 0.42 -2.19 -11.49
N LYS A 107 1.38 -2.94 -12.05
CA LYS A 107 1.19 -3.64 -13.33
C LYS A 107 0.17 -4.77 -13.26
N ALA A 108 0.03 -5.40 -12.09
CA ALA A 108 -0.89 -6.52 -11.92
C ALA A 108 -2.33 -6.07 -11.62
N TYR A 109 -2.51 -4.93 -10.94
CA TYR A 109 -3.81 -4.53 -10.39
C TYR A 109 -4.35 -3.19 -10.92
N CYS A 110 -3.51 -2.33 -11.50
CA CYS A 110 -3.90 -1.01 -11.98
C CYS A 110 -3.82 -0.91 -13.52
N ASP A 111 -4.16 0.26 -14.07
CA ASP A 111 -4.08 0.53 -15.50
C ASP A 111 -2.62 0.61 -15.99
N ASP A 112 -2.42 0.41 -17.30
CA ASP A 112 -1.10 0.38 -17.95
C ASP A 112 -0.25 1.65 -17.73
N SER A 113 -0.84 2.77 -17.34
CA SER A 113 -0.12 4.00 -17.03
C SER A 113 0.28 4.15 -15.56
N SER A 114 -0.35 3.42 -14.64
CA SER A 114 -0.25 3.62 -13.19
C SER A 114 1.16 3.35 -12.66
N TYR A 115 1.88 2.37 -13.21
CA TYR A 115 3.24 2.05 -12.73
C TYR A 115 4.23 3.20 -12.96
N LYS A 116 4.07 3.99 -14.04
CA LYS A 116 4.93 5.15 -14.32
C LYS A 116 4.69 6.26 -13.31
N LEU A 117 3.41 6.51 -12.99
CA LEU A 117 2.99 7.48 -12.01
C LEU A 117 3.53 7.11 -10.62
N ILE A 118 3.29 5.87 -10.19
CA ILE A 118 3.76 5.35 -8.91
C ILE A 118 5.29 5.46 -8.82
N ASN A 119 6.02 5.01 -9.83
CA ASN A 119 7.48 5.12 -9.83
C ASN A 119 7.94 6.58 -9.65
N GLY A 120 7.35 7.52 -10.40
CA GLY A 120 7.71 8.94 -10.31
C GLY A 120 7.45 9.54 -8.92
N ILE A 121 6.39 9.11 -8.22
CA ILE A 121 6.10 9.55 -6.85
C ILE A 121 7.09 8.92 -5.86
N LEU A 122 7.32 7.60 -5.96
CA LEU A 122 8.21 6.88 -5.04
C LEU A 122 9.68 7.28 -5.19
N ASP A 123 10.11 7.71 -6.38
CA ASP A 123 11.45 8.25 -6.59
C ASP A 123 11.69 9.52 -5.75
N GLN A 124 10.63 10.29 -5.46
CA GLN A 124 10.69 11.50 -4.63
C GLN A 124 10.53 11.24 -3.13
N LEU A 125 10.14 10.01 -2.72
CA LEU A 125 10.06 9.62 -1.31
C LEU A 125 11.44 9.38 -0.69
#